data_AF-A0A0B0CX88-F1
#
_entry.id   AF-A0A0B0CX88-F1
#
_cell.length_a   1.000
_cell.length_b   1.000
_cell.length_c   1.000
_cell.angle_alpha   90.00
_cell.angle_beta   90.00
_cell.angle_gamma   90.00
#
_symmetry.space_group_name_H-M   'P 1'
#
loop_
_entity.id
_entity.type
_entity.pdbx_description
1 polymer ?
#
loop_
_entity_poly.entity_id
_entity_poly.type
_entity_poly.pdbx_seq_one_letter_code
_entity_poly.pdbx_strand_id
1 'polypeptide(L)'
;MKRVTSVLVAFATVFLLFAPTSFAGQRVGDQVVDVAFDYSGSPYVYGGTSPSGFDCSGFTQYVFNKVGISLNRTSGSQYYQGHSVSRSNLQPGDLLFFNYYDGGSIGHVGIYIGNNKMISAENPRDDITVASIAPDRYWGGRLVGAKRVIDEVEAESTDNDLPTGQYHDVASNHWAQDEIEYMSKKGIINGYDGSYFKPDNKVSRGEVAKMLSVSLDLGTSTSDQFSDTDGHWSEKYINAAAKAGYINGYKDGTFKPEQEITRQEIAALFDKAFKLSGSGANFDDVSSQHWAYDSIEALAASGITTGYDDGTFKPWAETKRSEFAVFLYRALY
;
A
#
# COMPACT_ATOMS: atom_id res chain seq x y z
N MET A 1 46.43 53.62 -10.58
CA MET A 1 45.60 52.51 -11.10
C MET A 1 45.83 51.28 -10.22
N LYS A 2 44.94 51.00 -9.26
CA LYS A 2 44.94 49.75 -8.48
C LYS A 2 43.65 49.00 -8.84
N ARG A 3 43.79 47.83 -9.45
CA ARG A 3 42.68 46.96 -9.87
C ARG A 3 42.10 46.31 -8.61
N VAL A 4 40.82 46.57 -8.34
CA VAL A 4 40.05 45.87 -7.31
C VAL A 4 39.46 44.63 -7.97
N THR A 5 40.04 43.47 -7.67
CA THR A 5 39.52 42.17 -8.12
C THR A 5 38.30 41.84 -7.26
N SER A 6 37.11 41.86 -7.86
CA SER A 6 35.87 41.46 -7.20
C SER A 6 35.87 39.94 -7.03
N VAL A 7 35.91 39.47 -5.79
CA VAL A 7 35.67 38.07 -5.45
C VAL A 7 34.15 37.89 -5.36
N LEU A 8 33.56 37.29 -6.39
CA LEU A 8 32.19 36.81 -6.36
C LEU A 8 32.15 35.58 -5.46
N VAL A 9 31.75 35.76 -4.20
CA VAL A 9 31.38 34.66 -3.31
C VAL A 9 30.00 34.19 -3.76
N ALA A 10 29.98 33.15 -4.60
CA ALA A 10 28.75 32.44 -4.92
C ALA A 10 28.26 31.73 -3.65
N PHE A 11 27.25 32.29 -2.98
CA PHE A 11 26.44 31.56 -2.02
C PHE A 11 25.68 30.48 -2.79
N ALA A 12 26.27 29.29 -2.90
CA ALA A 12 25.51 28.09 -3.20
C ALA A 12 24.64 27.80 -1.97
N THR A 13 23.44 28.35 -1.94
CA THR A 13 22.37 27.84 -1.07
C THR A 13 22.12 26.41 -1.51
N VAL A 14 22.75 25.48 -0.81
CA VAL A 14 22.38 24.07 -0.80
C VAL A 14 20.97 24.02 -0.25
N PHE A 15 19.98 24.13 -1.14
CA PHE A 15 18.68 23.52 -0.92
C PHE A 15 18.97 22.02 -0.90
N LEU A 16 19.21 21.48 0.30
CA LEU A 16 18.80 20.11 0.59
C LEU A 16 17.30 20.12 0.35
N LEU A 17 16.91 19.82 -0.89
CA LEU A 17 15.60 19.32 -1.20
C LEU A 17 15.50 18.06 -0.33
N PHE A 18 14.86 18.19 0.83
CA PHE A 18 13.99 17.13 1.28
C PHE A 18 13.12 16.86 0.07
N ALA A 19 13.44 15.82 -0.69
CA ALA A 19 12.52 15.29 -1.66
C ALA A 19 11.24 15.07 -0.83
N PRO A 20 10.13 15.79 -1.11
CA PRO A 20 8.88 15.37 -0.52
C PRO A 20 8.77 13.89 -0.86
N THR A 21 8.53 13.05 0.14
CA THR A 21 8.15 11.66 -0.05
C THR A 21 7.25 11.62 -1.27
N SER A 22 7.77 11.09 -2.37
CA SER A 22 7.16 11.31 -3.67
C SER A 22 5.93 10.41 -3.74
N PHE A 23 4.81 10.89 -3.23
CA PHE A 23 3.49 10.31 -3.44
C PHE A 23 3.01 10.49 -4.89
N ALA A 24 3.92 10.72 -5.83
CA ALA A 24 3.61 11.08 -7.21
C ALA A 24 2.78 9.96 -7.87
N GLY A 25 1.50 10.24 -8.07
CA GLY A 25 0.54 9.34 -8.72
C GLY A 25 -0.18 8.35 -7.78
N GLN A 26 0.17 8.27 -6.49
CA GLN A 26 -0.52 7.42 -5.51
C GLN A 26 -1.83 8.07 -5.05
N ARG A 27 -2.88 7.24 -4.86
CA ARG A 27 -4.18 7.73 -4.39
C ARG A 27 -4.08 8.44 -3.06
N VAL A 28 -4.75 9.58 -2.90
CA VAL A 28 -4.77 10.31 -1.62
C VAL A 28 -5.24 9.40 -0.48
N GLY A 29 -6.21 8.53 -0.74
CA GLY A 29 -6.65 7.52 0.23
C GLY A 29 -5.55 6.54 0.65
N ASP A 30 -4.73 6.07 -0.28
CA ASP A 30 -3.57 5.23 0.05
C ASP A 30 -2.49 6.02 0.82
N GLN A 31 -2.31 7.32 0.52
CA GLN A 31 -1.39 8.19 1.27
C GLN A 31 -1.87 8.35 2.72
N VAL A 32 -3.16 8.54 2.94
CA VAL A 32 -3.79 8.57 4.28
C VAL A 32 -3.48 7.27 5.03
N VAL A 33 -3.65 6.13 4.37
CA VAL A 33 -3.36 4.82 4.99
C VAL A 33 -1.88 4.68 5.33
N ASP A 34 -0.99 5.06 4.42
CA ASP A 34 0.44 4.98 4.67
C ASP A 34 0.84 5.91 5.84
N VAL A 35 0.39 7.16 5.85
CA VAL A 35 0.62 8.06 7.00
C VAL A 35 0.03 7.49 8.29
N ALA A 36 -1.17 6.90 8.26
CA ALA A 36 -1.79 6.30 9.44
C ALA A 36 -0.89 5.22 10.06
N PHE A 37 -0.31 4.39 9.21
CA PHE A 37 0.59 3.33 9.66
C PHE A 37 1.92 3.84 10.23
N ASP A 38 2.41 5.02 9.85
CA ASP A 38 3.65 5.60 10.41
C ASP A 38 3.53 5.93 11.89
N TYR A 39 2.30 6.01 12.39
CA TYR A 39 1.98 6.23 13.80
C TYR A 39 1.44 4.98 14.50
N SER A 40 1.57 3.80 13.86
CA SER A 40 1.31 2.51 14.51
C SER A 40 2.23 2.37 15.73
N GLY A 41 1.65 2.18 16.91
CA GLY A 41 2.41 2.14 18.17
C GLY A 41 2.54 3.49 18.91
N SER A 42 2.00 4.59 18.39
CA SER A 42 1.78 5.77 19.22
C SER A 42 0.78 5.45 20.34
N PRO A 43 1.02 5.91 21.58
CA PRO A 43 0.17 5.56 22.71
C PRO A 43 -1.22 6.16 22.58
N TYR A 44 -2.23 5.47 23.11
CA TYR A 44 -3.54 6.07 23.27
C TYR A 44 -3.54 7.06 24.46
N VAL A 45 -4.01 8.29 24.22
CA VAL A 45 -4.25 9.31 25.24
C VAL A 45 -5.57 10.01 24.94
N TYR A 46 -6.52 9.94 25.88
CA TYR A 46 -7.81 10.63 25.73
C TYR A 46 -7.60 12.14 25.55
N GLY A 47 -8.20 12.73 24.50
CA GLY A 47 -7.98 14.13 24.15
C GLY A 47 -6.70 14.39 23.35
N GLY A 48 -5.85 13.39 23.14
CA GLY A 48 -4.57 13.50 22.45
C GLY A 48 -4.69 13.73 20.94
N THR A 49 -3.78 14.52 20.37
CA THR A 49 -3.77 14.93 18.96
C THR A 49 -2.37 14.96 18.35
N SER A 50 -1.41 14.24 18.93
CA SER A 50 -0.01 14.25 18.47
C SER A 50 0.66 12.88 18.66
N PRO A 51 1.85 12.65 18.05
CA PRO A 51 2.53 11.36 18.17
C PRO A 51 2.90 10.94 19.61
N SER A 52 2.91 11.87 20.56
CA SER A 52 3.08 11.57 22.00
C SER A 52 1.83 10.97 22.65
N GLY A 53 0.70 10.95 21.95
CA GLY A 53 -0.57 10.43 22.46
C GLY A 53 -1.76 10.85 21.59
N PHE A 54 -2.57 9.89 21.16
CA PHE A 54 -3.77 10.13 20.35
C PHE A 54 -5.04 9.57 21.00
N ASP A 55 -6.17 10.27 20.82
CA ASP A 55 -7.49 9.61 20.80
C ASP A 55 -7.95 9.33 19.37
N CYS A 56 -9.06 8.62 19.20
CA CYS A 56 -9.53 8.16 17.89
C CYS A 56 -9.67 9.29 16.87
N SER A 57 -10.34 10.38 17.25
CA SER A 57 -10.56 11.54 16.38
C SER A 57 -9.35 12.46 16.24
N GLY A 58 -8.49 12.52 17.25
CA GLY A 58 -7.21 13.23 17.17
C GLY A 58 -6.22 12.52 16.26
N PHE A 59 -6.23 11.19 16.23
CA PHE A 59 -5.46 10.38 15.30
C PHE A 59 -5.89 10.62 13.86
N THR A 60 -7.19 10.47 13.55
CA THR A 60 -7.70 10.74 12.19
C THR A 60 -7.42 12.18 11.78
N GLN A 61 -7.66 13.16 12.65
CA GLN A 61 -7.34 14.56 12.37
C GLN A 61 -5.87 14.78 12.02
N TYR A 62 -4.96 14.17 12.78
CA TYR A 62 -3.52 14.29 12.55
C TYR A 62 -3.11 13.67 11.21
N VAL A 63 -3.56 12.44 10.93
CA VAL A 63 -3.25 11.72 9.69
C VAL A 63 -3.72 12.48 8.47
N PHE A 64 -4.98 12.93 8.47
CA PHE A 64 -5.54 13.66 7.34
C PHE A 64 -4.87 15.02 7.15
N ASN A 65 -4.46 15.69 8.24
CA ASN A 65 -3.75 16.96 8.15
C ASN A 65 -2.40 16.82 7.44
N LYS A 66 -1.70 15.68 7.59
CA LYS A 66 -0.43 15.41 6.88
C LYS A 66 -0.57 15.31 5.37
N VAL A 67 -1.75 14.91 4.88
CA VAL A 67 -2.08 14.89 3.45
C VAL A 67 -2.88 16.13 3.01
N GLY A 68 -2.92 17.17 3.85
CA GLY A 68 -3.55 18.46 3.51
C GLY A 68 -5.07 18.54 3.74
N ILE A 69 -5.70 17.53 4.34
CA ILE A 69 -7.15 17.50 4.59
C ILE A 69 -7.42 17.88 6.05
N SER A 70 -8.31 18.85 6.27
CA SER A 70 -8.67 19.29 7.62
C SER A 70 -9.91 18.57 8.13
N LEU A 71 -9.79 17.90 9.28
CA LEU A 71 -10.92 17.27 9.97
C LEU A 71 -11.30 18.00 11.24
N ASN A 72 -12.58 17.96 11.57
CA ASN A 72 -13.08 18.42 12.85
C ASN A 72 -12.49 17.60 14.01
N ARG A 73 -12.45 18.19 15.20
CA ARG A 73 -11.74 17.58 16.33
C ARG A 73 -12.38 16.30 16.87
N THR A 74 -13.71 16.20 16.87
CA THR A 74 -14.41 15.10 17.55
C THR A 74 -14.96 14.08 16.56
N SER A 75 -15.00 12.80 16.93
CA SER A 75 -15.56 11.73 16.09
C SER A 75 -17.01 12.04 15.66
N GLY A 76 -17.83 12.55 16.59
CA GLY A 76 -19.21 12.95 16.29
C GLY A 76 -19.32 14.10 15.28
N SER A 77 -18.38 15.04 15.25
CA SER A 77 -18.37 16.13 14.25
C SER A 77 -17.73 15.71 12.92
N GLN A 78 -16.76 14.80 12.95
CA GLN A 78 -16.21 14.17 11.74
C GLN A 78 -17.27 13.35 11.00
N TYR A 79 -18.22 12.72 11.71
CA TYR A 79 -19.33 11.98 11.08
C TYR A 79 -20.21 12.84 10.17
N TYR A 80 -20.23 14.15 10.36
CA TYR A 80 -20.97 15.08 9.50
C TYR A 80 -20.09 15.77 8.45
N GLN A 81 -18.82 15.38 8.33
CA GLN A 81 -17.92 15.86 7.26
C GLN A 81 -17.86 14.86 6.12
N GLY A 82 -17.85 15.38 4.89
CA GLY A 82 -17.77 14.58 3.67
C GLY A 82 -19.06 13.83 3.29
N HIS A 83 -18.94 12.96 2.30
CA HIS A 83 -20.05 12.22 1.71
C HIS A 83 -20.21 10.84 2.35
N SER A 84 -21.46 10.37 2.50
CA SER A 84 -21.74 9.03 3.03
C SER A 84 -21.31 7.94 2.04
N VAL A 85 -20.59 6.93 2.52
CA VAL A 85 -20.14 5.79 1.72
C VAL A 85 -20.82 4.51 2.20
N SER A 86 -21.31 3.69 1.25
CA SER A 86 -21.85 2.37 1.57
C SER A 86 -20.72 1.38 1.85
N ARG A 87 -21.00 0.35 2.63
CA ARG A 87 -20.01 -0.66 3.00
C ARG A 87 -19.38 -1.37 1.79
N SER A 88 -20.15 -1.59 0.72
CA SER A 88 -19.66 -2.20 -0.52
C SER A 88 -18.73 -1.29 -1.33
N ASN A 89 -18.78 0.03 -1.08
CA ASN A 89 -18.05 1.05 -1.81
C ASN A 89 -16.91 1.66 -0.99
N LEU A 90 -16.57 1.02 0.14
CA LEU A 90 -15.45 1.45 0.98
C LEU A 90 -14.15 1.41 0.20
N GLN A 91 -13.37 2.48 0.33
CA GLN A 91 -12.06 2.66 -0.28
C GLN A 91 -11.05 3.10 0.80
N PRO A 92 -9.78 2.67 0.69
CA PRO A 92 -8.71 3.12 1.60
C PRO A 92 -8.76 4.63 1.83
N GLY A 93 -8.67 5.05 3.10
CA GLY A 93 -8.81 6.45 3.49
C GLY A 93 -10.25 6.89 3.81
N ASP A 94 -11.27 6.05 3.66
CA ASP A 94 -12.61 6.36 4.20
C ASP A 94 -12.59 6.36 5.74
N LEU A 95 -13.29 7.31 6.36
CA LEU A 95 -13.51 7.33 7.80
C LEU A 95 -14.66 6.38 8.16
N LEU A 96 -14.43 5.51 9.13
CA LEU A 96 -15.42 4.55 9.65
C LEU A 96 -15.86 4.97 11.04
N PHE A 97 -17.17 5.00 11.28
CA PHE A 97 -17.73 5.50 12.52
C PHE A 97 -18.52 4.41 13.23
N PHE A 98 -18.29 4.28 14.53
CA PHE A 98 -18.81 3.17 15.32
C PHE A 98 -19.53 3.65 16.55
N ASN A 99 -20.53 2.86 16.93
CA ASN A 99 -21.21 3.00 18.21
C ASN A 99 -20.41 2.22 19.27
N TYR A 100 -19.60 2.92 20.06
CA TYR A 100 -18.73 2.30 21.07
C TYR A 100 -19.42 2.10 22.42
N TYR A 101 -20.41 2.93 22.75
CA TYR A 101 -21.17 2.88 24.00
C TYR A 101 -22.67 2.69 23.72
N ASP A 102 -23.37 1.86 24.50
CA ASP A 102 -24.82 1.71 24.36
C ASP A 102 -25.51 3.09 24.47
N GLY A 103 -26.29 3.48 23.45
CA GLY A 103 -26.92 4.81 23.39
C GLY A 103 -27.03 5.43 21.99
N GLY A 104 -26.37 4.86 20.98
CA GLY A 104 -26.57 5.20 19.57
C GLY A 104 -25.82 6.45 19.07
N SER A 105 -24.88 6.98 19.85
CA SER A 105 -23.99 8.07 19.45
C SER A 105 -22.69 7.54 18.84
N ILE A 106 -22.04 8.37 18.00
CA ILE A 106 -20.71 8.06 17.46
C ILE A 106 -19.70 8.10 18.61
N GLY A 107 -19.21 6.92 19.00
CA GLY A 107 -18.26 6.75 20.10
C GLY A 107 -16.82 6.53 19.66
N HIS A 108 -16.61 6.15 18.40
CA HIS A 108 -15.28 5.86 17.85
C HIS A 108 -15.20 6.16 16.36
N VAL A 109 -13.99 6.48 15.90
CA VAL A 109 -13.68 6.66 14.47
C VAL A 109 -12.36 5.95 14.14
N GLY A 110 -12.31 5.33 12.97
CA GLY A 110 -11.11 4.72 12.41
C GLY A 110 -10.96 5.03 10.93
N ILE A 111 -9.80 4.70 10.37
CA ILE A 111 -9.50 4.87 8.94
C ILE A 111 -9.58 3.50 8.28
N TYR A 112 -10.38 3.35 7.22
CA TYR A 112 -10.43 2.12 6.45
C TYR A 112 -9.12 1.93 5.68
N ILE A 113 -8.54 0.73 5.76
CA ILE A 113 -7.25 0.40 5.14
C ILE A 113 -7.37 -0.69 4.07
N GLY A 114 -8.59 -1.06 3.68
CA GLY A 114 -8.84 -2.21 2.79
C GLY A 114 -9.10 -3.53 3.53
N ASN A 115 -9.46 -4.56 2.78
CA ASN A 115 -9.67 -5.94 3.24
C ASN A 115 -10.52 -6.11 4.52
N ASN A 116 -11.60 -5.33 4.67
CA ASN A 116 -12.40 -5.29 5.90
C ASN A 116 -11.56 -5.03 7.16
N LYS A 117 -10.56 -4.15 7.08
CA LYS A 117 -9.74 -3.72 8.19
C LYS A 117 -9.76 -2.20 8.34
N MET A 118 -9.52 -1.74 9.56
CA MET A 118 -9.31 -0.34 9.88
C MET A 118 -8.08 -0.18 10.77
N ILE A 119 -7.48 1.00 10.75
CA ILE A 119 -6.50 1.44 11.73
C ILE A 119 -7.09 2.55 12.60
N SER A 120 -6.93 2.48 13.92
CA SER A 120 -7.48 3.46 14.84
C SER A 120 -6.80 3.49 16.22
N ALA A 121 -7.01 4.57 16.96
CA ALA A 121 -6.62 4.68 18.38
C ALA A 121 -7.77 4.16 19.26
N GLU A 122 -7.76 2.89 19.61
CA GLU A 122 -8.94 2.23 20.21
C GLU A 122 -9.12 2.53 21.70
N ASN A 123 -8.11 2.29 22.52
CA ASN A 123 -8.24 2.44 23.98
C ASN A 123 -6.86 2.46 24.69
N PRO A 124 -6.76 2.83 25.98
CA PRO A 124 -5.46 2.91 26.69
C PRO A 124 -4.66 1.61 26.81
N ARG A 125 -5.23 0.44 26.51
CA ARG A 125 -4.52 -0.85 26.52
C ARG A 125 -3.96 -1.23 25.14
N ASP A 126 -4.49 -0.61 24.09
CA ASP A 126 -4.16 -0.88 22.70
C ASP A 126 -3.72 0.44 22.06
N ASP A 127 -2.46 0.52 21.63
CA ASP A 127 -1.94 1.68 20.90
C ASP A 127 -2.72 1.89 19.57
N ILE A 128 -2.20 2.72 18.66
CA ILE A 128 -2.72 2.73 17.28
C ILE A 128 -2.58 1.32 16.67
N THR A 129 -3.72 0.67 16.43
CA THR A 129 -3.79 -0.75 16.06
C THR A 129 -4.72 -0.97 14.88
N VAL A 130 -4.51 -2.11 14.21
CA VAL A 130 -5.37 -2.58 13.12
C VAL A 130 -6.39 -3.57 13.65
N ALA A 131 -7.65 -3.37 13.30
CA ALA A 131 -8.74 -4.27 13.66
C ALA A 131 -9.63 -4.63 12.47
N SER A 132 -10.23 -5.82 12.52
CA SER A 132 -11.19 -6.25 11.50
C SER A 132 -12.54 -5.60 11.71
N ILE A 133 -13.09 -5.07 10.63
CA ILE A 133 -14.46 -4.55 10.55
C ILE A 133 -15.42 -5.56 9.93
N ALA A 134 -15.02 -6.81 9.61
CA ALA A 134 -15.89 -7.79 8.96
C ALA A 134 -17.22 -8.00 9.74
N PRO A 135 -18.37 -8.26 9.07
CA PRO A 135 -19.69 -8.17 9.70
C PRO A 135 -19.87 -9.05 10.94
N ASP A 136 -19.17 -10.19 10.98
CA ASP A 136 -19.13 -11.18 12.05
C ASP A 136 -18.18 -10.82 13.21
N ARG A 137 -17.49 -9.67 13.14
CA ARG A 137 -16.48 -9.23 14.11
C ARG A 137 -16.95 -8.05 14.96
N TYR A 138 -16.24 -7.82 16.07
CA TYR A 138 -16.60 -6.83 17.09
C TYR A 138 -16.96 -5.45 16.51
N TRP A 139 -16.09 -4.92 15.65
CA TRP A 139 -16.28 -3.62 15.01
C TRP A 139 -17.32 -3.65 13.89
N GLY A 140 -17.41 -4.77 13.16
CA GLY A 140 -18.36 -4.90 12.05
C GLY A 140 -19.83 -4.82 12.47
N GLY A 141 -20.17 -5.36 13.65
CA GLY A 141 -21.51 -5.24 14.23
C GLY A 141 -21.82 -3.87 14.84
N ARG A 142 -20.81 -2.99 14.99
CA ARG A 142 -20.92 -1.65 15.58
C ARG A 142 -20.79 -0.52 14.57
N LEU A 143 -20.53 -0.85 13.30
CA LEU A 143 -20.37 0.13 12.23
C LEU A 143 -21.70 0.88 12.01
N VAL A 144 -21.70 2.17 12.32
CA VAL A 144 -22.85 3.08 12.12
C VAL A 144 -22.87 3.59 10.69
N GLY A 145 -21.71 3.89 10.13
CA GLY A 145 -21.57 4.35 8.75
C GLY A 145 -20.14 4.77 8.42
N ALA A 146 -19.93 5.17 7.18
CA ALA A 146 -18.65 5.64 6.68
C ALA A 146 -18.77 7.00 5.98
N LYS A 147 -17.69 7.78 6.01
CA LYS A 147 -17.58 9.07 5.33
C LYS A 147 -16.33 9.16 4.49
N ARG A 148 -16.46 9.70 3.28
CA ARG A 148 -15.35 10.11 2.42
C ARG A 148 -15.22 11.62 2.48
N VAL A 149 -14.06 12.06 2.97
CA VAL A 149 -13.67 13.46 3.21
C VAL A 149 -12.51 13.90 2.32
N ILE A 150 -12.08 12.98 1.46
CA ILE A 150 -11.10 13.24 0.42
C ILE A 150 -11.90 13.85 -0.73
N ASP A 151 -11.93 15.18 -0.74
CA ASP A 151 -12.37 15.94 -1.89
C ASP A 151 -11.23 15.82 -2.91
N GLU A 152 -11.27 14.77 -3.73
CA GLU A 152 -10.55 14.82 -5.00
C GLU A 152 -11.00 16.12 -5.67
N VAL A 153 -10.05 16.99 -6.05
CA VAL A 153 -10.34 18.31 -6.64
C VAL A 153 -11.56 18.14 -7.54
N GLU A 154 -12.64 18.88 -7.26
CA GLU A 154 -13.75 19.07 -8.18
C GLU A 154 -13.21 19.79 -9.45
N ALA A 155 -12.36 19.14 -10.23
CA ALA A 155 -12.66 19.03 -11.63
C ALA A 155 -14.03 18.36 -11.63
N GLU A 156 -15.04 19.09 -12.11
CA GLU A 156 -16.41 18.65 -12.33
C GLU A 156 -16.56 17.14 -12.18
N SER A 157 -17.51 16.67 -11.35
CA SER A 157 -17.94 15.28 -11.36
C SER A 157 -18.18 14.84 -12.80
N THR A 158 -17.13 14.33 -13.41
CA THR A 158 -17.21 13.58 -14.63
C THR A 158 -17.55 12.19 -14.14
N ASP A 159 -18.43 11.57 -14.89
CA ASP A 159 -18.92 10.20 -14.77
C ASP A 159 -17.78 9.15 -14.89
N ASN A 160 -16.60 9.45 -14.32
CA ASN A 160 -15.28 8.93 -14.62
C ASN A 160 -14.67 8.17 -13.45
N ASP A 161 -15.34 8.00 -12.31
CA ASP A 161 -14.83 7.12 -11.25
C ASP A 161 -15.63 5.82 -11.23
N LEU A 162 -14.95 4.72 -11.50
CA LEU A 162 -15.56 3.40 -11.69
C LEU A 162 -15.73 2.68 -10.34
N PRO A 163 -16.65 1.70 -10.25
CA PRO A 163 -16.75 0.83 -9.08
C PRO A 163 -15.43 0.15 -8.72
N THR A 164 -15.20 -0.13 -7.44
CA THR A 164 -13.98 -0.82 -6.97
C THR A 164 -13.69 -2.09 -7.76
N GLY A 165 -12.50 -2.16 -8.36
CA GLY A 165 -12.04 -3.26 -9.21
C GLY A 165 -12.29 -3.06 -10.70
N GLN A 166 -12.95 -1.99 -11.10
CA GLN A 166 -13.05 -1.57 -12.50
C GLN A 166 -12.11 -0.39 -12.76
N TYR A 167 -11.50 -0.39 -13.94
CA TYR A 167 -10.50 0.60 -14.33
C TYR A 167 -10.66 0.99 -15.80
N HIS A 168 -10.45 2.27 -16.12
CA HIS A 168 -10.59 2.77 -17.50
C HIS A 168 -9.57 2.18 -18.47
N ASP A 169 -8.39 1.83 -17.95
CA ASP A 169 -7.27 1.27 -18.69
C ASP A 169 -7.14 -0.25 -18.57
N VAL A 170 -8.15 -0.92 -18.01
CA VAL A 170 -8.28 -2.37 -18.00
C VAL A 170 -9.57 -2.75 -18.70
N ALA A 171 -9.47 -2.99 -20.02
CA ALA A 171 -10.62 -3.41 -20.82
C ALA A 171 -11.25 -4.70 -20.28
N SER A 172 -12.55 -4.89 -20.47
CA SER A 172 -13.28 -6.08 -20.00
C SER A 172 -12.80 -7.41 -20.60
N ASN A 173 -12.05 -7.37 -21.70
CA ASN A 173 -11.42 -8.52 -22.33
C ASN A 173 -9.89 -8.56 -22.09
N HIS A 174 -9.36 -7.71 -21.22
CA HIS A 174 -7.96 -7.74 -20.84
C HIS A 174 -7.68 -9.05 -20.10
N TRP A 175 -6.59 -9.73 -20.45
CA TRP A 175 -6.26 -11.08 -19.98
C TRP A 175 -6.12 -11.22 -18.46
N ALA A 176 -5.84 -10.12 -17.76
CA ALA A 176 -5.70 -10.05 -16.30
C ALA A 176 -6.91 -9.41 -15.59
N GLN A 177 -8.00 -9.13 -16.33
CA GLN A 177 -9.12 -8.32 -15.82
C GLN A 177 -9.79 -8.95 -14.59
N ASP A 178 -10.07 -10.25 -14.66
CA ASP A 178 -10.73 -10.99 -13.58
C ASP A 178 -9.88 -10.98 -12.29
N GLU A 179 -8.58 -11.26 -12.41
CA GLU A 179 -7.67 -11.28 -11.27
C GLU A 179 -7.48 -9.88 -10.67
N ILE A 180 -7.33 -8.85 -11.51
CA ILE A 180 -7.22 -7.46 -11.07
C ILE A 180 -8.49 -7.05 -10.31
N GLU A 181 -9.66 -7.29 -10.89
CA GLU A 181 -10.94 -6.95 -10.27
C GLU A 181 -11.12 -7.64 -8.92
N TYR A 182 -10.82 -8.94 -8.86
CA TYR A 182 -10.93 -9.72 -7.63
C TYR A 182 -10.00 -9.19 -6.53
N MET A 183 -8.72 -8.99 -6.86
CA MET A 183 -7.71 -8.52 -5.91
C MET A 183 -7.99 -7.09 -5.42
N SER A 184 -8.52 -6.23 -6.28
CA SER A 184 -8.96 -4.89 -5.91
C SER A 184 -10.19 -4.89 -5.01
N LYS A 185 -11.18 -5.75 -5.26
CA LYS A 185 -12.32 -5.93 -4.36
C LYS A 185 -11.92 -6.46 -2.98
N LYS A 186 -10.82 -7.20 -2.89
CA LYS A 186 -10.21 -7.61 -1.62
C LYS A 186 -9.37 -6.50 -0.97
N GLY A 187 -9.12 -5.39 -1.67
CA GLY A 187 -8.24 -4.31 -1.20
C GLY A 187 -6.77 -4.71 -1.12
N ILE A 188 -6.36 -5.74 -1.88
CA ILE A 188 -4.98 -6.23 -1.91
C ILE A 188 -4.16 -5.44 -2.92
N ILE A 189 -4.73 -5.18 -4.10
CA ILE A 189 -4.12 -4.37 -5.16
C ILE A 189 -5.08 -3.26 -5.53
N ASN A 190 -4.71 -2.02 -5.25
CA ASN A 190 -5.50 -0.85 -5.61
C ASN A 190 -4.97 -0.23 -6.90
N GLY A 191 -5.83 0.44 -7.66
CA GLY A 191 -5.39 1.33 -8.73
C GLY A 191 -4.89 2.67 -8.20
N TYR A 192 -4.65 3.59 -9.13
CA TYR A 192 -4.31 4.98 -8.93
C TYR A 192 -5.56 5.87 -9.01
N ASP A 193 -5.41 7.17 -8.79
CA ASP A 193 -6.54 8.12 -8.80
C ASP A 193 -7.23 8.16 -10.16
N GLY A 194 -8.54 8.45 -10.15
CA GLY A 194 -9.37 8.48 -11.36
C GLY A 194 -9.63 7.11 -11.97
N SER A 195 -9.59 6.03 -11.17
CA SER A 195 -9.88 4.67 -11.61
C SER A 195 -8.96 4.15 -12.75
N TYR A 196 -7.64 4.38 -12.61
CA TYR A 196 -6.61 3.81 -13.50
C TYR A 196 -5.80 2.73 -12.79
N PHE A 197 -5.63 1.55 -13.38
CA PHE A 197 -4.78 0.50 -12.84
C PHE A 197 -3.33 0.60 -13.32
N LYS A 198 -3.10 1.12 -14.52
CA LYS A 198 -1.83 1.15 -15.26
C LYS A 198 -1.25 -0.26 -15.44
N PRO A 199 -1.96 -1.18 -16.13
CA PRO A 199 -1.59 -2.60 -16.19
C PRO A 199 -0.20 -2.83 -16.80
N ASP A 200 0.20 -1.99 -17.75
CA ASP A 200 1.48 -2.10 -18.45
C ASP A 200 2.66 -1.41 -17.75
N ASN A 201 2.40 -0.62 -16.70
CA ASN A 201 3.48 -0.02 -15.91
C ASN A 201 4.28 -1.10 -15.20
N LYS A 202 5.58 -0.86 -15.04
CA LYS A 202 6.45 -1.72 -14.26
C LYS A 202 6.23 -1.47 -12.77
N VAL A 203 6.33 -2.54 -11.97
CA VAL A 203 6.18 -2.45 -10.52
C VAL A 203 7.52 -2.30 -9.83
N SER A 204 7.58 -1.41 -8.84
CA SER A 204 8.77 -1.24 -8.02
C SER A 204 8.87 -2.30 -6.93
N ARG A 205 10.08 -2.50 -6.39
CA ARG A 205 10.32 -3.40 -5.26
C ARG A 205 9.54 -2.98 -4.00
N GLY A 206 9.35 -1.69 -3.78
CA GLY A 206 8.56 -1.14 -2.68
C GLY A 206 7.06 -1.41 -2.83
N GLU A 207 6.51 -1.27 -4.04
CA GLU A 207 5.13 -1.65 -4.35
C GLU A 207 4.89 -3.14 -4.13
N VAL A 208 5.81 -3.99 -4.57
CA VAL A 208 5.73 -5.44 -4.36
C VAL A 208 5.80 -5.79 -2.87
N ALA A 209 6.66 -5.14 -2.08
CA ALA A 209 6.72 -5.35 -0.64
C ALA A 209 5.40 -4.97 0.06
N LYS A 210 4.76 -3.85 -0.33
CA LYS A 210 3.43 -3.46 0.19
C LYS A 210 2.38 -4.51 -0.18
N MET A 211 2.26 -4.85 -1.48
CA MET A 211 1.25 -5.80 -1.94
C MET A 211 1.42 -7.17 -1.27
N LEU A 212 2.64 -7.67 -1.14
CA LEU A 212 2.92 -8.94 -0.47
C LEU A 212 2.59 -8.87 1.04
N SER A 213 2.97 -7.79 1.71
CA SER A 213 2.71 -7.62 3.14
C SER A 213 1.22 -7.56 3.47
N VAL A 214 0.45 -6.85 2.63
CA VAL A 214 -1.02 -6.80 2.75
C VAL A 214 -1.64 -8.16 2.45
N SER A 215 -1.17 -8.86 1.41
CA SER A 215 -1.69 -10.17 0.99
C SER A 215 -1.51 -11.26 2.03
N LEU A 216 -0.33 -11.30 2.66
CA LEU A 216 0.05 -12.31 3.63
C LEU A 216 -0.24 -11.90 5.07
N ASP A 217 -0.90 -10.76 5.27
CA ASP A 217 -1.24 -10.19 6.57
C ASP A 217 -0.04 -10.05 7.51
N LEU A 218 1.10 -9.60 6.99
CA LEU A 218 2.36 -9.46 7.73
C LEU A 218 2.35 -8.28 8.70
N GLY A 219 1.35 -7.41 8.59
CA GLY A 219 1.30 -6.12 9.28
C GLY A 219 2.41 -5.19 8.78
N THR A 220 2.93 -4.39 9.70
CA THR A 220 4.00 -3.41 9.45
C THR A 220 5.12 -3.60 10.49
N SER A 221 6.35 -3.23 10.14
CA SER A 221 7.50 -3.33 11.04
C SER A 221 8.31 -2.05 11.02
N THR A 222 8.65 -1.53 12.19
CA THR A 222 9.54 -0.36 12.36
C THR A 222 11.01 -0.76 12.51
N SER A 223 11.34 -2.04 12.36
CA SER A 223 12.72 -2.51 12.40
C SER A 223 13.44 -2.03 11.15
N ASP A 224 14.23 -0.97 11.26
CA ASP A 224 15.10 -0.51 10.18
C ASP A 224 16.12 -1.60 9.82
N GLN A 225 16.09 -2.06 8.58
CA GLN A 225 16.97 -3.10 8.04
C GLN A 225 17.78 -2.64 6.84
N PHE A 226 17.41 -1.53 6.19
CA PHE A 226 17.97 -1.11 4.91
C PHE A 226 18.23 0.39 4.90
N SER A 227 19.43 0.77 4.46
CA SER A 227 19.91 2.17 4.58
C SER A 227 19.23 3.17 3.65
N ASP A 228 18.49 2.70 2.65
CA ASP A 228 17.83 3.52 1.62
C ASP A 228 16.29 3.49 1.72
N THR A 229 15.75 3.01 2.84
CA THR A 229 14.30 2.97 3.07
C THR A 229 13.81 3.97 4.11
N ASP A 230 14.69 4.64 4.85
CA ASP A 230 14.30 5.61 5.88
C ASP A 230 13.36 6.70 5.33
N GLY A 231 12.18 6.80 5.92
CA GLY A 231 11.15 7.77 5.53
C GLY A 231 10.45 7.44 4.21
N HIS A 232 10.75 6.29 3.58
CA HIS A 232 10.06 5.84 2.38
C HIS A 232 8.68 5.29 2.76
N TRP A 233 7.63 5.62 1.99
CA TRP A 233 6.25 5.20 2.29
C TRP A 233 6.09 3.67 2.44
N SER A 234 6.94 2.92 1.75
CA SER A 234 6.93 1.45 1.76
C SER A 234 7.83 0.81 2.82
N GLU A 235 8.63 1.59 3.56
CA GLU A 235 9.66 1.11 4.50
C GLU A 235 9.12 0.04 5.44
N LYS A 236 8.01 0.34 6.09
CA LYS A 236 7.41 -0.56 7.08
C LYS A 236 6.91 -1.89 6.51
N TYR A 237 6.48 -1.90 5.25
CA TYR A 237 6.08 -3.13 4.56
C TYR A 237 7.31 -3.92 4.12
N ILE A 238 8.36 -3.22 3.67
CA ILE A 238 9.68 -3.81 3.38
C ILE A 238 10.21 -4.51 4.63
N ASN A 239 10.24 -3.82 5.76
CA ASN A 239 10.70 -4.35 7.04
C ASN A 239 9.85 -5.53 7.51
N ALA A 240 8.52 -5.52 7.27
CA ALA A 240 7.64 -6.62 7.65
C ALA A 240 7.92 -7.88 6.81
N ALA A 241 7.99 -7.74 5.49
CA ALA A 241 8.29 -8.85 4.59
C ALA A 241 9.74 -9.37 4.76
N ALA A 242 10.69 -8.51 5.11
CA ALA A 242 12.07 -8.91 5.41
C ALA A 242 12.16 -9.66 6.73
N LYS A 243 11.47 -9.19 7.78
CA LYS A 243 11.34 -9.90 9.06
C LYS A 243 10.67 -11.27 8.91
N ALA A 244 9.71 -11.40 7.98
CA ALA A 244 9.10 -12.69 7.63
C ALA A 244 10.01 -13.61 6.80
N GLY A 245 11.16 -13.11 6.32
CA GLY A 245 12.13 -13.86 5.53
C GLY A 245 11.80 -13.97 4.04
N TYR A 246 10.85 -13.19 3.54
CA TYR A 246 10.38 -13.30 2.15
C TYR A 246 11.18 -12.41 1.19
N ILE A 247 11.57 -11.22 1.64
CA ILE A 247 12.45 -10.33 0.87
C ILE A 247 13.81 -10.20 1.54
N ASN A 248 14.82 -9.89 0.72
CA ASN A 248 16.16 -9.53 1.17
C ASN A 248 16.61 -8.25 0.43
N GLY A 249 17.53 -7.53 1.05
CA GLY A 249 18.26 -6.44 0.41
C GLY A 249 19.48 -6.93 -0.38
N TYR A 250 20.19 -5.98 -0.95
CA TYR A 250 21.46 -6.17 -1.62
C TYR A 250 22.61 -6.25 -0.62
N LYS A 251 23.77 -6.74 -1.06
CA LYS A 251 24.96 -6.93 -0.21
C LYS A 251 25.53 -5.63 0.37
N ASP A 252 25.19 -4.50 -0.24
CA ASP A 252 25.57 -3.16 0.19
C ASP A 252 24.68 -2.59 1.32
N GLY A 253 23.68 -3.36 1.77
CA GLY A 253 22.74 -2.95 2.82
C GLY A 253 21.54 -2.15 2.30
N THR A 254 21.37 -2.01 0.98
CA THR A 254 20.23 -1.32 0.37
C THR A 254 19.09 -2.29 0.02
N PHE A 255 17.85 -1.78 -0.06
CA PHE A 255 16.71 -2.51 -0.62
C PHE A 255 16.33 -2.04 -2.03
N LYS A 256 16.58 -0.78 -2.38
CA LYS A 256 16.22 -0.10 -3.64
C LYS A 256 14.71 -0.10 -3.89
N PRO A 257 13.91 0.56 -3.04
CA PRO A 257 12.46 0.50 -3.08
C PRO A 257 11.86 1.03 -4.40
N GLU A 258 12.50 2.01 -5.03
CA GLU A 258 12.05 2.60 -6.30
C GLU A 258 12.52 1.83 -7.54
N GLN A 259 13.42 0.85 -7.39
CA GLN A 259 13.88 0.07 -8.52
C GLN A 259 12.79 -0.90 -8.97
N GLU A 260 12.56 -0.96 -10.28
CA GLU A 260 11.64 -1.92 -10.90
C GLU A 260 12.14 -3.36 -10.68
N ILE A 261 11.20 -4.27 -10.38
CA ILE A 261 11.53 -5.66 -10.04
C ILE A 261 11.42 -6.58 -11.26
N THR A 262 12.44 -7.42 -11.42
CA THR A 262 12.50 -8.37 -12.55
C THR A 262 11.71 -9.65 -12.30
N ARG A 263 11.31 -10.34 -13.37
CA ARG A 263 10.54 -11.59 -13.28
C ARG A 263 11.26 -12.70 -12.48
N GLN A 264 12.58 -12.79 -12.60
CA GLN A 264 13.39 -13.72 -11.78
C GLN A 264 13.35 -13.38 -10.28
N GLU A 265 13.32 -12.09 -9.92
CA GLU A 265 13.27 -11.66 -8.53
C GLU A 265 11.89 -11.95 -7.95
N ILE A 266 10.82 -11.79 -8.74
CA ILE A 266 9.48 -12.24 -8.38
C ILE A 266 9.43 -13.76 -8.16
N ALA A 267 10.05 -14.56 -9.03
CA ALA A 267 10.10 -16.01 -8.83
C ALA A 267 10.76 -16.39 -7.50
N ALA A 268 11.95 -15.84 -7.21
CA ALA A 268 12.65 -16.07 -5.95
C ALA A 268 11.89 -15.56 -4.73
N LEU A 269 11.16 -14.45 -4.86
CA LEU A 269 10.29 -13.92 -3.83
C LEU A 269 9.13 -14.86 -3.52
N PHE A 270 8.43 -15.32 -4.55
CA PHE A 270 7.25 -16.17 -4.43
C PHE A 270 7.61 -17.56 -3.92
N ASP A 271 8.71 -18.12 -4.40
CA ASP A 271 9.25 -19.39 -3.91
C ASP A 271 9.43 -19.38 -2.38
N LYS A 272 10.03 -18.30 -1.84
CA LYS A 272 10.16 -18.12 -0.39
C LYS A 272 8.83 -17.89 0.32
N ALA A 273 7.98 -17.00 -0.22
CA ALA A 273 6.74 -16.58 0.43
C ALA A 273 5.72 -17.71 0.51
N PHE A 274 5.58 -18.47 -0.57
CA PHE A 274 4.56 -19.51 -0.73
C PHE A 274 5.12 -20.93 -0.58
N LYS A 275 6.43 -21.07 -0.35
CA LYS A 275 7.13 -22.36 -0.22
C LYS A 275 6.86 -23.25 -1.43
N LEU A 276 7.11 -22.69 -2.61
CA LEU A 276 6.82 -23.35 -3.87
C LEU A 276 7.69 -24.60 -4.02
N SER A 277 7.21 -25.53 -4.84
CA SER A 277 7.94 -26.77 -5.13
C SER A 277 7.57 -27.29 -6.50
N GLY A 278 8.39 -28.19 -7.02
CA GLY A 278 8.21 -28.78 -8.34
C GLY A 278 9.26 -28.32 -9.34
N SER A 279 9.33 -29.02 -10.46
CA SER A 279 10.29 -28.80 -11.54
C SER A 279 9.74 -29.33 -12.86
N GLY A 280 10.43 -29.03 -13.96
CA GLY A 280 10.15 -29.56 -15.30
C GLY A 280 9.43 -28.58 -16.24
N ALA A 281 9.37 -27.30 -15.91
CA ALA A 281 8.78 -26.27 -16.78
C ALA A 281 9.71 -25.88 -17.95
N ASN A 282 11.02 -26.04 -17.78
CA ASN A 282 12.09 -25.86 -18.77
C ASN A 282 11.85 -24.71 -19.75
N PHE A 283 12.34 -23.53 -19.41
CA PHE A 283 12.33 -22.37 -20.30
C PHE A 283 13.63 -22.24 -21.10
N ASP A 284 13.52 -21.91 -22.39
CA ASP A 284 14.66 -21.86 -23.32
C ASP A 284 15.74 -20.82 -22.93
N ASP A 285 15.34 -19.77 -22.22
CA ASP A 285 16.20 -18.67 -21.80
C ASP A 285 16.64 -18.73 -20.34
N VAL A 286 16.38 -19.85 -19.64
CA VAL A 286 16.78 -20.04 -18.24
C VAL A 286 17.71 -21.25 -18.12
N SER A 287 19.01 -20.97 -18.02
CA SER A 287 20.03 -22.00 -17.76
C SER A 287 19.86 -22.65 -16.39
N SER A 288 20.14 -23.96 -16.27
CA SER A 288 20.18 -24.67 -14.98
C SER A 288 21.24 -24.16 -14.00
N GLN A 289 22.17 -23.32 -14.46
CA GLN A 289 23.15 -22.63 -13.62
C GLN A 289 22.67 -21.23 -13.18
N HIS A 290 21.50 -20.79 -13.64
CA HIS A 290 20.94 -19.49 -13.30
C HIS A 290 20.53 -19.46 -11.82
N TRP A 291 20.82 -18.36 -11.12
CA TRP A 291 20.63 -18.28 -9.66
C TRP A 291 19.17 -18.44 -9.22
N ALA A 292 18.21 -18.06 -10.08
CA ALA A 292 16.78 -18.20 -9.84
C ALA A 292 16.18 -19.44 -10.53
N TYR A 293 17.00 -20.35 -11.10
CA TYR A 293 16.51 -21.48 -11.89
C TYR A 293 15.46 -22.30 -11.12
N ASP A 294 15.79 -22.77 -9.92
CA ASP A 294 14.89 -23.60 -9.11
C ASP A 294 13.60 -22.84 -8.75
N SER A 295 13.70 -21.56 -8.41
CA SER A 295 12.52 -20.75 -8.08
C SER A 295 11.62 -20.50 -9.30
N ILE A 296 12.19 -20.32 -10.48
CA ILE A 296 11.44 -20.16 -11.75
C ILE A 296 10.71 -21.46 -12.10
N GLU A 297 11.41 -22.59 -11.97
CA GLU A 297 10.83 -23.92 -12.19
C GLU A 297 9.68 -24.20 -11.20
N ALA A 298 9.86 -23.90 -9.91
CA ALA A 298 8.82 -24.07 -8.90
C ALA A 298 7.62 -23.15 -9.14
N LEU A 299 7.86 -21.90 -9.57
CA LEU A 299 6.81 -20.95 -9.93
C LEU A 299 5.93 -21.48 -11.06
N ALA A 300 6.55 -22.03 -12.10
CA ALA A 300 5.85 -22.59 -13.24
C ALA A 300 5.16 -23.92 -12.91
N ALA A 301 5.83 -24.82 -12.17
CA ALA A 301 5.25 -26.07 -11.70
C ALA A 301 4.04 -25.87 -10.78
N SER A 302 3.97 -24.74 -10.07
CA SER A 302 2.84 -24.34 -9.24
C SER A 302 1.69 -23.69 -10.05
N GLY A 303 1.81 -23.59 -11.38
CA GLY A 303 0.79 -23.00 -12.25
C GLY A 303 0.70 -21.47 -12.17
N ILE A 304 1.61 -20.81 -11.46
CA ILE A 304 1.59 -19.35 -11.27
C ILE A 304 1.97 -18.65 -12.58
N THR A 305 2.93 -19.20 -13.32
CA THR A 305 3.36 -18.72 -14.64
C THR A 305 3.37 -19.86 -15.66
N THR A 306 3.10 -19.53 -16.92
CA THR A 306 3.28 -20.43 -18.07
C THR A 306 4.47 -20.01 -18.94
N GLY A 307 5.15 -18.91 -18.61
CA GLY A 307 6.09 -18.25 -19.52
C GLY A 307 5.37 -17.54 -20.67
N TYR A 308 6.12 -17.25 -21.72
CA TYR A 308 5.64 -16.64 -22.96
C TYR A 308 5.44 -17.71 -24.05
N ASP A 309 4.62 -17.41 -25.05
CA ASP A 309 4.32 -18.32 -26.17
C ASP A 309 5.56 -18.75 -26.98
N ASP A 310 6.65 -17.99 -26.87
CA ASP A 310 7.94 -18.27 -27.49
C ASP A 310 8.80 -19.27 -26.68
N GLY A 311 8.27 -19.88 -25.63
CA GLY A 311 8.97 -20.87 -24.78
C GLY A 311 9.90 -20.24 -23.74
N THR A 312 9.91 -18.91 -23.61
CA THR A 312 10.81 -18.19 -22.69
C THR A 312 10.13 -17.77 -21.39
N PHE A 313 10.92 -17.54 -20.34
CA PHE A 313 10.48 -16.93 -19.09
C PHE A 313 10.77 -15.44 -19.03
N LYS A 314 11.78 -14.94 -19.75
CA LYS A 314 12.32 -13.57 -19.73
C LYS A 314 12.75 -13.13 -18.32
N PRO A 315 13.72 -13.82 -17.70
CA PRO A 315 14.08 -13.61 -16.28
C PRO A 315 14.50 -12.17 -15.97
N TRP A 316 15.16 -11.49 -16.91
CA TRP A 316 15.67 -10.13 -16.75
C TRP A 316 14.66 -9.03 -17.08
N ALA A 317 13.49 -9.37 -17.61
CA ALA A 317 12.48 -8.38 -17.92
C ALA A 317 11.84 -7.84 -16.63
N GLU A 318 11.65 -6.53 -16.56
CA GLU A 318 10.88 -5.87 -15.50
C GLU A 318 9.42 -6.32 -15.58
N THR A 319 8.83 -6.58 -14.42
CA THR A 319 7.49 -7.15 -14.30
C THR A 319 6.43 -6.05 -14.42
N LYS A 320 5.44 -6.25 -15.28
CA LYS A 320 4.27 -5.35 -15.36
C LYS A 320 3.37 -5.51 -14.14
N ARG A 321 2.61 -4.47 -13.81
CA ARG A 321 1.64 -4.49 -12.71
C ARG A 321 0.56 -5.55 -12.90
N SER A 322 0.07 -5.74 -14.12
CA SER A 322 -0.88 -6.81 -14.43
C SER A 322 -0.26 -8.22 -14.28
N GLU A 323 1.00 -8.39 -14.68
CA GLU A 323 1.72 -9.66 -14.51
C GLU A 323 1.88 -10.00 -13.02
N PHE A 324 2.30 -9.04 -12.21
CA PHE A 324 2.39 -9.23 -10.77
C PHE A 324 1.04 -9.54 -10.13
N ALA A 325 -0.03 -8.85 -10.53
CA ALA A 325 -1.37 -9.08 -10.01
C ALA A 325 -1.85 -10.53 -10.26
N VAL A 326 -1.63 -11.03 -11.48
CA VAL A 326 -1.99 -12.41 -11.84
C VAL A 326 -1.12 -13.43 -11.11
N PHE A 327 0.18 -13.19 -10.99
CA PHE A 327 1.06 -14.09 -10.23
C PHE A 327 0.63 -14.18 -8.77
N LEU A 328 0.39 -13.03 -8.13
CA LEU A 328 -0.04 -12.94 -6.75
C LEU A 328 -1.41 -13.61 -6.53
N TYR A 329 -2.37 -13.39 -7.43
CA TYR A 329 -3.67 -14.04 -7.38
C TYR A 329 -3.52 -15.58 -7.41
N ARG A 330 -2.78 -16.12 -8.38
CA ARG A 330 -2.58 -17.57 -8.54
C ARG A 330 -1.79 -18.21 -7.39
N ALA A 331 -0.98 -17.43 -6.69
CA ALA A 331 -0.26 -17.92 -5.52
C ALA A 331 -1.16 -18.00 -4.27
N LEU A 332 -2.23 -17.19 -4.22
CA LEU A 332 -3.14 -17.09 -3.08
C LEU A 332 -4.39 -17.98 -3.20
N TYR A 333 -4.82 -18.32 -4.42
CA TYR A 333 -6.10 -18.96 -4.73
C TYR A 333 -5.95 -20.06 -5.77
#